data_AF-A0A2T1CF03-F1
#
_entry.id   AF-A0A2T1CF03-F1
#
_cell.length_a   1.000
_cell.length_b   1.000
_cell.length_c   1.000
_cell.angle_alpha   90.00
_cell.angle_beta   90.00
_cell.angle_gamma   90.00
#
_symmetry.space_group_name_H-M   'P 1'
#
loop_
_entity.id
_entity.type
_entity.pdbx_description
1 polymer ?
#
loop_
_entity_poly.entity_id
_entity_poly.type
_entity_poly.pdbx_seq_one_letter_code
_entity_poly.pdbx_strand_id
1 'polypeptide(L)' 'PGVYLEVKRPEVIELSYRDEYGRPQTLKATELLSRAIQHEMDHLNGVLFVDRVENKLALNEELVKNKFSPKAVKSV' A
#
# COMPACT_ATOMS: atom_id res chain seq x y z
N PRO A 1 -8.46 -10.36 -1.49
CA PRO A 1 -7.73 -11.27 -2.41
C PRO A 1 -8.32 -11.20 -3.82
N GLY A 2 -7.51 -11.28 -4.89
CA GLY A 2 -8.00 -11.25 -6.29
C GLY A 2 -8.20 -9.87 -6.91
N VAL A 3 -7.88 -8.79 -6.20
CA VAL A 3 -7.99 -7.41 -6.69
C VAL A 3 -6.59 -6.88 -6.99
N TYR A 4 -6.38 -6.40 -8.21
CA TYR A 4 -5.13 -5.83 -8.69
C TYR A 4 -5.41 -4.48 -9.34
N LEU A 5 -4.86 -3.41 -8.78
CA LEU A 5 -5.06 -2.05 -9.27
C LEU A 5 -3.75 -1.28 -9.17
N GLU A 6 -3.58 -0.30 -10.05
CA GLU A 6 -2.43 0.58 -10.01
C GLU A 6 -2.55 1.59 -8.87
N VAL A 7 -1.44 1.77 -8.14
CA VAL A 7 -1.31 2.75 -7.06
C VAL A 7 -0.02 3.53 -7.28
N LYS A 8 -0.14 4.87 -7.29
CA LYS A 8 1.00 5.78 -7.34
C LYS A 8 1.70 5.80 -5.99
N ARG A 9 3.01 5.64 -5.99
CA ARG A 9 3.88 5.69 -4.81
C ARG A 9 5.22 6.31 -5.18
N PRO A 10 5.88 7.03 -4.26
CA PRO A 10 7.29 7.39 -4.39
C PRO A 10 8.15 6.19 -4.83
N GLU A 11 8.98 6.41 -5.85
CA GLU A 11 9.88 5.37 -6.38
C GLU A 11 11.04 5.07 -5.42
N VAL A 12 11.46 6.07 -4.64
CA VAL A 12 12.57 5.99 -3.69
C VAL A 12 12.10 6.47 -2.32
N ILE A 13 12.45 5.72 -1.27
CA ILE A 13 12.24 6.10 0.12
C ILE A 13 13.53 5.91 0.92
N GLU A 14 13.63 6.63 2.03
CA GLU A 14 14.61 6.39 3.08
C GLU A 14 13.85 6.16 4.39
N LEU A 15 14.20 5.11 5.12
CA LEU A 15 13.55 4.75 6.36
C LEU A 15 14.55 4.36 7.44
N SER A 16 14.13 4.54 8.69
CA SER A 16 14.83 4.03 9.87
C SER A 16 13.96 2.95 10.53
N TYR A 17 14.58 1.85 10.91
CA TYR A 17 13.90 0.73 11.57
C TYR A 17 14.83 0.04 12.56
N ARG A 18 14.29 -0.92 13.33
CA ARG A 18 15.09 -1.83 14.13
C ARG A 18 15.02 -3.21 13.51
N ASP A 19 16.17 -3.88 13.43
CA ASP A 19 16.23 -5.27 12.98
C ASP A 19 15.62 -6.24 14.02
N GLU A 20 15.60 -7.53 13.72
CA GLU A 20 15.05 -8.56 14.59
C GLU A 20 15.79 -8.72 15.93
N TYR A 21 16.98 -8.11 16.06
CA TYR A 21 17.77 -8.04 17.29
C TYR A 21 17.63 -6.69 18.02
N GLY A 22 16.76 -5.81 17.52
CA GLY A 22 16.49 -4.49 18.09
C GLY A 22 17.54 -3.43 17.76
N ARG A 23 18.51 -3.70 16.87
CA ARG A 23 19.57 -2.75 16.52
C ARG A 23 19.03 -1.72 15.51
N PRO A 24 19.36 -0.42 15.66
CA PRO A 24 18.89 0.61 14.73
C PRO A 24 19.56 0.46 13.36
N GLN A 25 18.78 0.64 12.31
CA GLN A 25 19.17 0.54 10.91
C GLN A 25 18.60 1.72 10.12
N THR A 26 19.29 2.11 9.05
CA THR A 26 18.78 3.04 8.03
C THR A 26 18.88 2.35 6.67
N LEU A 27 17.83 2.48 5.85
CA LEU A 27 17.76 1.87 4.53
C LEU A 27 17.20 2.86 3.52
N LYS A 28 17.90 3.01 2.39
CA LYS A 28 17.36 3.63 1.18
C LYS A 28 16.85 2.52 0.25
N ALA A 29 15.56 2.52 -0.02
CA ALA A 29 14.91 1.51 -0.87
C ALA A 29 14.40 2.14 -2.16
N THR A 30 14.44 1.37 -3.24
CA THR A 30 14.02 1.78 -4.59
C THR A 30 13.08 0.74 -5.21
N GLU A 31 12.41 1.11 -6.30
CA GLU A 31 11.62 0.21 -7.15
C GLU A 31 10.63 -0.66 -6.36
N LEU A 32 10.69 -1.98 -6.51
CA LEU A 32 9.78 -2.93 -5.89
C LEU A 32 9.89 -2.93 -4.35
N LEU A 33 11.11 -2.81 -3.81
CA LEU A 33 11.32 -2.80 -2.36
C LEU A 33 10.72 -1.54 -1.73
N SER A 34 10.93 -0.38 -2.38
CA SER A 34 10.30 0.88 -1.97
C SER A 34 8.77 0.75 -1.94
N ARG A 35 8.17 0.18 -3.00
CA ARG A 35 6.73 -0.04 -3.09
C ARG A 35 6.23 -1.00 -2.01
N ALA A 36 6.91 -2.11 -1.78
CA ALA A 36 6.53 -3.11 -0.79
C ALA A 36 6.57 -2.53 0.63
N ILE A 37 7.66 -1.84 1.00
CA ILE A 37 7.77 -1.22 2.32
C ILE A 37 6.63 -0.22 2.54
N GLN A 38 6.35 0.65 1.56
CA GLN A 38 5.24 1.61 1.69
C GLN A 38 3.87 0.92 1.81
N HIS A 39 3.66 -0.21 1.14
CA HIS A 39 2.44 -1.01 1.29
C HIS A 39 2.29 -1.58 2.71
N GLU A 40 3.36 -2.16 3.26
CA GLU A 40 3.33 -2.70 4.63
C GLU A 40 3.21 -1.60 5.68
N MET A 41 3.84 -0.44 5.46
CA MET A 41 3.69 0.74 6.32
C MET A 41 2.26 1.28 6.34
N ASP A 42 1.54 1.21 5.22
CA ASP A 42 0.12 1.59 5.17
C ASP A 42 -0.72 0.68 6.09
N HIS A 43 -0.43 -0.63 6.13
CA HIS A 43 -1.14 -1.56 7.03
C HIS A 43 -0.95 -1.21 8.50
N LEU A 44 0.24 -0.74 8.90
CA LEU A 44 0.49 -0.26 10.26
C LEU A 44 -0.37 0.97 10.63
N ASN A 45 -0.80 1.73 9.63
CA ASN A 45 -1.68 2.89 9.79
C ASN A 45 -3.16 2.57 9.52
N GLY A 46 -3.50 1.29 9.29
CA GLY A 46 -4.85 0.87 8.94
C GLY A 46 -5.33 1.37 7.56
N VAL A 47 -4.39 1.70 6.67
CA VAL A 47 -4.63 2.11 5.29
C VAL A 47 -4.44 0.90 4.38
N LEU A 48 -5.39 0.67 3.48
CA LEU A 48 -5.29 -0.38 2.45
C LEU A 48 -4.94 0.24 1.10
N PHE A 49 -4.33 -0.53 0.19
CA PHE A 49 -3.95 0.00 -1.12
C PHE A 49 -5.14 0.55 -1.93
N VAL A 50 -6.34 -0.02 -1.74
CA VAL A 50 -7.59 0.43 -2.37
C VAL A 50 -7.98 1.86 -1.98
N ASP A 51 -7.53 2.31 -0.82
CA ASP A 51 -7.78 3.66 -0.30
C ASP A 51 -6.97 4.72 -1.07
N ARG A 52 -5.86 4.29 -1.72
CA ARG A 52 -4.96 5.14 -2.52
C ARG A 52 -5.20 5.04 -4.03
N VAL A 53 -6.19 4.27 -4.49
CA VAL A 53 -6.49 4.13 -5.92
C VAL A 53 -7.24 5.37 -6.41
N GLU A 54 -6.65 6.11 -7.36
CA GLU A 54 -7.26 7.31 -7.93
C GLU A 54 -8.43 6.98 -8.88
N ASN A 55 -8.32 5.90 -9.65
CA ASN A 55 -9.35 5.47 -10.60
C ASN A 55 -10.51 4.76 -9.87
N LYS A 56 -11.48 5.55 -9.41
CA LYS A 56 -12.66 5.06 -8.69
C LYS A 56 -13.55 4.12 -9.51
N LEU A 57 -13.60 4.29 -10.83
CA LEU A 57 -14.42 3.43 -11.69
C LEU A 57 -13.85 2.02 -11.72
N ALA A 58 -12.57 1.87 -12.09
CA ALA A 58 -11.88 0.58 -12.11
C ALA A 58 -11.85 -0.08 -10.71
N LEU A 59 -11.66 0.73 -9.66
CA LEU A 59 -11.73 0.25 -8.28
C LEU A 59 -13.09 -0.38 -7.96
N ASN A 60 -14.19 0.33 -8.23
CA ASN A 60 -15.53 -0.17 -7.90
C ASN A 60 -15.86 -1.44 -8.67
N GLU A 61 -15.50 -1.50 -9.96
CA GLU A 61 -15.69 -2.69 -10.80
C GLU A 61 -14.96 -3.91 -10.23
N GLU A 62 -13.67 -3.78 -9.89
CA GLU A 62 -12.88 -4.89 -9.34
C GLU A 62 -13.33 -5.30 -7.93
N LEU A 63 -13.74 -4.35 -7.08
CA LEU A 63 -14.28 -4.67 -5.76
C LEU A 63 -15.58 -5.46 -5.87
N VAL A 64 -16.54 -5.00 -6.67
CA VAL A 64 -17.83 -5.68 -6.86
C VAL A 64 -17.64 -7.07 -7.46
N LYS A 65 -16.78 -7.19 -8.48
CA LYS A 65 -16.42 -8.46 -9.12
C LYS A 65 -15.85 -9.46 -8.12
N ASN A 66 -15.04 -9.00 -7.17
CA ASN A 66 -14.46 -9.82 -6.10
C ASN A 66 -15.29 -9.86 -4.80
N LYS A 67 -16.56 -9.41 -4.85
CA LYS A 67 -17.53 -9.43 -3.73
C LYS A 67 -17.12 -8.60 -2.50
N PHE A 68 -16.30 -7.56 -2.70
CA PHE A 68 -16.00 -6.56 -1.69
C PHE A 68 -16.96 -5.37 -1.78
N SER A 69 -17.22 -4.72 -0.64
CA SER A 69 -18.09 -3.55 -0.57
C SER A 69 -17.29 -2.26 -0.87
N PRO A 70 -17.63 -1.49 -1.92
CA PRO A 70 -16.98 -0.21 -2.20
C PRO A 70 -17.13 0.83 -1.09
N LYS A 71 -18.20 0.73 -0.28
CA LYS A 71 -18.46 1.66 0.83
C LYS A 71 -17.45 1.52 1.98
N ALA A 72 -16.67 0.45 2.01
CA ALA A 72 -15.66 0.22 3.04
C ALA A 72 -14.33 0.97 2.75
N VAL A 73 -14.13 1.45 1.52
CA VAL A 73 -12.93 2.19 1.11
C VAL A 73 -12.93 3.58 1.75
N LYS A 74 -11.81 3.96 2.35
CA LYS A 74 -11.60 5.26 2.99
C LYS A 74 -10.55 6.03 2.22
N SER A 75 -10.94 6.86 1.25
CA SER A 75 -9.96 7.61 0.45
C SER A 75 -9.03 8.45 1.33
N VAL A 76 -7.72 8.34 1.09
CA VAL A 76 -6.61 9.08 1.74
C VAL A 76 -5.75 9.79 0.71
#